data_AF-A0A7J6DME0-F1
#
_entry.id   AF-A0A7J6DME0-F1
#
_cell.length_a   1.000
_cell.length_b   1.000
_cell.length_c   1.000
_cell.angle_alpha   90.00
_cell.angle_beta   90.00
_cell.angle_gamma   90.00
#
_symmetry.space_group_name_H-M   'P 1'
#
loop_
_entity.id
_entity.type
_entity.pdbx_description
1 polymer ?
#
loop_
_entity_poly.entity_id
_entity_poly.type
_entity_poly.pdbx_seq_one_letter_code
_entity_poly.pdbx_strand_id
1 'polypeptide(L)' 'MESWPFFNQVTVDLTPLNSRKVAVKFDYFKIGGLIPFKAPDRFRGELDTTYLDEELRVSRGDLGNLFILKMIDPSYRVPV' A
#
# COMPACT_ATOMS: atom_id res chain seq x y z
N MET A 1 1.54 15.62 7.10
CA MET A 1 1.30 16.24 5.78
C MET A 1 2.64 16.19 5.07
N GLU A 2 2.76 15.46 3.95
CA GLU A 2 4.01 15.44 3.18
C GLU A 2 4.29 16.84 2.61
N SER A 3 5.56 17.25 2.57
CA SER A 3 6.02 18.55 2.08
C SER A 3 6.75 18.39 0.75
N TRP A 4 6.66 19.41 -0.09
CA TRP A 4 7.44 19.49 -1.32
C TRP A 4 8.94 19.28 -1.04
N PRO A 5 9.66 18.50 -1.87
CA PRO A 5 9.25 17.87 -3.13
C PRO A 5 8.82 16.39 -3.01
N PHE A 6 8.60 15.87 -1.81
CA PHE A 6 8.52 14.42 -1.56
C PHE A 6 7.12 13.82 -1.73
N PHE A 7 6.41 14.18 -2.80
CA PHE A 7 5.10 13.59 -3.13
C PHE A 7 5.29 12.36 -4.01
N ASN A 8 5.66 11.23 -3.41
CA ASN A 8 5.72 9.96 -4.12
C ASN A 8 4.38 9.24 -3.96
N GLN A 9 3.73 8.88 -5.06
CA GLN A 9 2.50 8.10 -5.05
C GLN A 9 2.76 6.73 -5.68
N VAL A 10 2.09 5.71 -5.16
CA VAL A 10 2.06 4.40 -5.78
C VAL A 10 0.62 3.91 -5.88
N THR A 11 0.26 3.36 -7.04
CA THR A 11 -0.99 2.64 -7.28
C THR A 11 -0.68 1.15 -7.23
N VAL A 12 -1.43 0.43 -6.41
CA VAL A 12 -1.25 -1.01 -6.18
C VAL A 12 -2.58 -1.73 -6.17
N ASP A 13 -2.57 -2.95 -6.71
CA ASP A 13 -3.59 -3.95 -6.48
C ASP A 13 -3.21 -4.75 -5.22
N LEU A 14 -4.15 -4.84 -4.27
CA LEU A 14 -4.00 -5.60 -3.03
C LEU A 14 -4.91 -6.82 -3.08
N THR A 15 -4.34 -8.01 -3.01
CA THR A 15 -5.09 -9.28 -2.95
C THR A 15 -4.91 -9.93 -1.57
N PRO A 16 -5.97 -10.05 -0.76
CA PRO A 16 -5.88 -10.74 0.53
C PRO A 16 -5.54 -12.22 0.33
N LEU A 17 -4.51 -12.71 1.02
CA LEU A 17 -4.13 -14.13 1.01
C LEU A 17 -4.69 -14.86 2.23
N ASN A 18 -4.68 -14.20 3.39
CA ASN A 18 -5.31 -14.67 4.63
C ASN A 18 -5.54 -13.49 5.59
N SER A 19 -5.92 -13.77 6.84
CA SER A 19 -6.22 -12.74 7.85
C SER A 19 -5.05 -11.83 8.23
N ARG A 20 -3.81 -12.19 7.86
CA ARG A 20 -2.60 -11.43 8.17
C ARG A 20 -1.75 -11.11 6.94
N LYS A 21 -1.94 -11.78 5.80
CA LYS A 21 -1.09 -11.60 4.61
C LYS A 21 -1.85 -11.02 3.43
N VAL A 22 -1.21 -10.08 2.73
CA VAL A 22 -1.72 -9.43 1.52
C VAL A 22 -0.65 -9.48 0.44
N ALA A 23 -1.00 -9.99 -0.74
CA ALA A 23 -0.17 -9.88 -1.93
C ALA A 23 -0.31 -8.49 -2.53
N VAL A 24 0.81 -7.91 -2.95
CA VAL A 24 0.89 -6.58 -3.55
C VAL A 24 1.38 -6.70 -4.98
N LYS A 25 0.64 -6.13 -5.91
CA LYS A 25 1.06 -5.92 -7.29
C LYS A 25 1.12 -4.42 -7.55
N PHE A 26 2.29 -3.94 -7.92
CA PHE A 26 2.49 -2.53 -8.22
C PHE A 26 2.12 -2.27 -9.69
N ASP A 27 1.34 -1.21 -9.94
CA ASP A 27 0.95 -0.85 -11.31
C ASP A 27 1.65 0.41 -11.79
N TYR A 28 1.58 1.49 -11.00
CA TYR A 28 2.15 2.78 -11.34
C TYR A 28 2.77 3.44 -10.13
N PHE A 29 3.87 4.15 -10.39
CA PHE A 29 4.50 5.02 -9.42
C PHE A 29 4.55 6.43 -10.00
N LYS A 30 4.34 7.45 -9.18
CA LYS A 30 4.54 8.86 -9.54
C LYS A 30 5.61 9.44 -8.64
N ILE A 31 6.67 9.95 -9.25
CA ILE A 31 7.75 10.63 -8.54
C ILE A 31 7.49 12.14 -8.64
N GLY A 32 7.48 12.82 -7.49
CA GLY A 32 7.25 14.27 -7.42
C GLY A 32 5.91 14.72 -8.00
N GLY A 33 4.90 13.85 -8.02
CA GLY A 33 3.54 14.14 -8.51
C GLY A 33 3.36 14.33 -10.03
N LEU A 34 4.44 14.27 -10.84
CA LEU A 34 4.38 14.70 -12.25
C LEU A 34 4.57 13.56 -13.26
N ILE A 35 5.44 12.59 -12.99
CA ILE A 35 5.83 11.58 -13.98
C ILE A 35 5.35 10.19 -13.54
N PRO A 36 4.28 9.64 -14.15
CA PRO A 36 3.87 8.27 -13.91
C PRO A 36 4.79 7.30 -14.65
N PHE A 37 5.36 6.32 -13.95
CA PHE A 37 6.05 5.18 -14.56
C PHE A 37 5.29 3.89 -14.28
N LYS A 38 5.11 3.06 -15.31
CA LYS A 38 4.50 1.73 -15.17
C LYS A 38 5.49 0.79 -14.51
N ALA A 39 5.06 0.14 -13.44
CA ALA A 39 5.86 -0.85 -12.75
C ALA A 39 6.08 -2.08 -13.67
N PRO A 40 7.30 -2.63 -13.74
CA PRO A 40 7.53 -3.91 -14.38
C PRO A 40 6.69 -5.02 -13.71
N ASP A 41 6.18 -6.00 -14.44
CA ASP A 41 5.34 -7.08 -13.89
C ASP A 41 6.02 -7.91 -12.77
N ARG A 42 7.35 -7.86 -12.72
CA ARG A 42 8.17 -8.47 -11.66
C ARG A 42 8.10 -7.72 -10.33
N PHE A 43 7.59 -6.50 -10.29
CA PHE A 43 7.41 -5.73 -9.06
C PHE A 43 6.15 -6.26 -8.36
N ARG A 44 6.38 -7.32 -7.60
CA ARG A 44 5.42 -7.96 -6.70
C ARG A 44 6.04 -7.97 -5.31
N GLY A 45 5.20 -7.97 -4.30
CA GLY A 45 5.66 -8.16 -2.93
C GLY A 45 4.57 -8.70 -2.03
N GLU A 46 4.93 -8.92 -0.78
CA GLU A 46 4.03 -9.36 0.27
C GLU A 46 4.05 -8.37 1.43
N LEU A 47 2.87 -8.13 2.01
CA LEU A 47 2.71 -7.42 3.27
C LEU A 47 2.22 -8.40 4.32
N ASP A 48 3.02 -8.56 5.38
CA ASP A 48 2.57 -9.19 6.62
C ASP A 48 2.00 -8.13 7.55
N THR A 49 0.74 -8.27 7.92
CA THR A 49 -0.08 -7.25 8.58
C THR A 49 -0.46 -7.71 9.97
N THR A 50 -0.17 -6.85 10.94
CA THR A 50 -0.63 -6.96 12.32
C THR A 50 -1.56 -5.79 12.62
N TYR A 51 -2.76 -6.12 13.09
CA TYR A 51 -3.74 -5.14 13.54
C TYR A 51 -3.43 -4.76 14.98
N LEU A 52 -3.30 -3.46 15.25
CA LEU A 52 -3.14 -2.95 16.61
C LEU A 52 -4.50 -2.69 17.24
N ASP A 53 -5.42 -2.13 16.47
CA ASP A 53 -6.83 -1.94 16.81
C ASP A 53 -7.70 -1.91 15.52
N GLU A 54 -8.96 -1.49 15.65
CA GLU A 54 -9.91 -1.39 14.52
C GLU A 54 -9.55 -0.28 13.51
N GLU A 55 -8.83 0.75 13.93
CA GLU A 55 -8.46 1.91 13.11
C GLU A 55 -6.99 1.88 12.64
N LEU A 56 -6.11 1.14 13.30
CA LEU A 56 -4.67 1.18 13.11
C LEU A 56 -4.12 -0.21 12.81
N ARG A 57 -3.39 -0.31 11.69
CA ARG A 57 -2.64 -1.51 11.32
C ARG A 57 -1.19 -1.17 10.98
N VAL A 58 -0.31 -2.10 11.33
CA VAL A 58 1.10 -2.06 11.00
C VAL A 58 1.40 -3.22 10.06
N SER A 59 2.03 -2.93 8.92
CA SER A 59 2.40 -3.94 7.95
C SER A 59 3.89 -3.90 7.66
N ARG A 60 4.51 -5.06 7.54
CA ARG A 60 5.90 -5.22 7.12
C ARG A 60 5.93 -5.74 5.69
N GLY A 61 6.63 -5.02 4.82
CA GLY A 61 6.97 -5.47 3.48
C GLY A 61 8.11 -6.50 3.52
N ASP A 62 8.06 -7.46 2.60
CA ASP A 62 9.12 -8.43 2.32
C ASP A 62 10.50 -7.81 2.07
N LEU A 63 10.56 -6.61 1.47
CA LEU A 63 11.79 -5.83 1.27
C LEU A 63 12.20 -4.97 2.47
N GLY A 64 11.61 -5.18 3.65
CA GLY A 64 11.99 -4.52 4.90
C GLY A 64 11.32 -3.16 5.15
N ASN A 65 10.38 -2.75 4.31
CA ASN A 65 9.59 -1.53 4.51
C ASN A 65 8.60 -1.69 5.66
N LEU A 66 8.37 -0.62 6.43
CA LEU A 66 7.34 -0.55 7.46
C LEU A 66 6.22 0.39 7.01
N PHE A 67 4.99 -0.08 7.06
CA PHE A 67 3.80 0.71 6.76
C PHE A 67 2.95 0.85 8.01
N ILE A 68 2.55 2.08 8.33
CA ILE A 68 1.58 2.38 9.39
C ILE A 68 0.37 2.99 8.71
N LEU A 69 -0.76 2.29 8.79
CA LEU A 69 -1.98 2.65 8.06
C LEU A 69 -3.10 2.94 9.05
N LYS A 70 -3.73 4.10 8.90
CA LYS A 70 -4.94 4.49 9.63
C LYS A 70 -6.16 4.32 8.74
N MET A 71 -7.22 3.72 9.27
CA MET A 71 -8.53 3.61 8.64
C MET A 71 -9.18 5.00 8.61
N ILE A 72 -9.48 5.48 7.41
CA ILE A 72 -10.15 6.78 7.21
C ILE A 72 -11.67 6.61 7.23
N ASP A 73 -12.18 5.52 6.66
CA ASP A 73 -13.61 5.25 6.57
C ASP A 73 -13.90 3.74 6.78
N PRO A 74 -14.38 3.34 7.97
CA PRO A 74 -14.77 1.96 8.27
C PRO A 74 -16.00 1.48 7.48
N SER A 75 -16.81 2.41 6.96
CA SER A 75 -18.04 2.11 6.22
C SER A 75 -17.79 1.82 4.74
N TYR A 76 -16.62 2.22 4.22
CA TYR A 76 -16.26 2.01 2.82
C TYR A 76 -16.32 0.53 2.42
N ARG A 77 -16.92 0.26 1.25
CA ARG A 77 -16.99 -1.07 0.63
C ARG A 77 -16.44 -0.95 -0.78
N VAL A 78 -15.58 -1.88 -1.16
CA VAL A 78 -15.04 -1.93 -2.53
C VAL A 78 -16.20 -2.21 -3.49
N PRO A 79 -16.45 -1.37 -4.51
CA PRO A 79 -17.45 -1.64 -5.53
C PRO A 79 -17.11 -2.95 -6.27
N VAL A 80 -18.12 -3.80 -6.45
CA VAL A 80 -18.04 -5.05 -7.23
C VAL A 80 -18.26 -4.80 -8.72
#